data_AF-A0A8T2I5X9-F1
#
_entry.id   AF-A0A8T2I5X9-F1
#
_cell.length_a   1.000
_cell.length_b   1.000
_cell.length_c   1.000
_cell.angle_alpha   90.00
_cell.angle_beta   90.00
_cell.angle_gamma   90.00
#
_symmetry.space_group_name_H-M   'P 1'
#
loop_
_entity.id
_entity.type
_entity.pdbx_description
1 polymer ?
#
loop_
_entity_poly.entity_id
_entity_poly.type
_entity_poly.pdbx_seq_one_letter_code
_entity_poly.pdbx_strand_id
1 'polypeptide(L)'
;MKVLAAVLLLALATASQALTWKKPEFCGNSECPPFEVEDDRDSYEVRTYEGGHWVQYNVTDKKYEIAYTKASVALMKYFKGKNEAELTMDLTTPTLAALKLSKDSQESKRDYVFSLWLDPEDFKEEEDEKPPQPDDEDLEIKEYPEVTVFVRSFGGYATESTILNEVNALHEELISDKEDFDDEYVFVAVYDPAVKLLNRHNEVHVMKKPAPSKTVQVS
;
A
#
# COMPACT_ATOMS: atom_id res chain seq x y z
N MET A 1 -34.22 46.43 -40.19
CA MET A 1 -34.77 46.11 -38.85
C MET A 1 -34.39 44.67 -38.57
N LYS A 2 -33.57 44.44 -37.54
CA LYS A 2 -32.83 43.19 -37.28
C LYS A 2 -33.77 42.14 -36.68
N VAL A 3 -33.77 40.91 -37.20
CA VAL A 3 -34.36 39.75 -36.50
C VAL A 3 -33.19 38.95 -35.93
N LEU A 4 -33.12 38.90 -34.60
CA LEU A 4 -32.09 38.16 -33.87
C LEU A 4 -32.30 36.65 -34.06
N ALA A 5 -31.23 35.95 -34.43
CA ALA A 5 -31.15 34.50 -34.29
C ALA A 5 -30.82 34.16 -32.83
N ALA A 6 -31.71 33.47 -32.14
CA ALA A 6 -31.43 32.88 -30.84
C ALA A 6 -30.77 31.51 -31.07
N VAL A 7 -29.48 31.41 -30.79
CA VAL A 7 -28.76 30.12 -30.76
C VAL A 7 -28.93 29.54 -29.37
N LEU A 8 -29.73 28.49 -29.26
CA LEU A 8 -29.91 27.73 -28.02
C LEU A 8 -28.74 26.74 -27.90
N LEU A 9 -27.70 27.08 -27.12
CA LEU A 9 -26.67 26.12 -26.74
C LEU A 9 -27.24 25.17 -25.70
N LEU A 10 -27.52 23.92 -26.09
CA LEU A 10 -27.68 22.82 -25.12
C LEU A 10 -26.30 22.44 -24.61
N ALA A 11 -26.00 22.80 -23.35
CA ALA A 11 -24.88 22.23 -22.63
C ALA A 11 -25.22 20.77 -22.30
N LEU A 12 -24.55 19.82 -22.96
CA LEU A 12 -24.52 18.43 -22.55
C LEU A 12 -23.67 18.34 -21.28
N ALA A 13 -24.32 18.29 -20.13
CA ALA A 13 -23.65 17.93 -18.88
C ALA A 13 -23.24 16.45 -19.00
N THR A 14 -21.97 16.20 -19.27
CA THR A 14 -21.37 14.88 -19.08
C THR A 14 -21.28 14.66 -17.58
N ALA A 15 -22.22 13.89 -17.01
CA ALA A 15 -22.08 13.37 -15.67
C ALA A 15 -20.86 12.43 -15.68
N SER A 16 -19.74 12.90 -15.14
CA SER A 16 -18.60 12.03 -14.83
C SER A 16 -19.12 11.05 -13.78
N GLN A 17 -19.35 9.80 -14.18
CA GLN A 17 -19.55 8.74 -13.20
C GLN A 17 -18.18 8.57 -12.54
N ALA A 18 -17.98 9.17 -11.37
CA ALA A 18 -16.90 8.77 -10.50
C ALA A 18 -17.05 7.25 -10.34
N LEU A 19 -16.05 6.49 -10.80
CA LEU A 19 -16.05 5.05 -10.60
C LEU A 19 -16.06 4.84 -9.08
N THR A 20 -17.19 4.41 -8.52
CA THR A 20 -17.24 4.10 -7.09
C THR A 20 -16.33 2.90 -6.87
N TRP A 21 -15.23 3.13 -6.15
CA TRP A 21 -14.31 2.07 -5.72
C TRP A 21 -15.09 0.88 -5.14
N LYS A 22 -14.77 -0.32 -5.61
CA LYS A 22 -15.35 -1.56 -5.10
C LYS A 22 -14.25 -2.36 -4.42
N LYS A 23 -14.33 -2.44 -3.09
CA LYS A 23 -13.39 -3.23 -2.28
C LYS A 23 -13.22 -4.67 -2.80
N PRO A 24 -11.99 -5.11 -3.10
CA PRO A 24 -11.70 -6.47 -3.55
C PRO A 24 -12.04 -7.52 -2.48
N GLU A 25 -12.41 -8.72 -2.91
CA GLU A 25 -12.76 -9.83 -2.00
C GLU A 25 -11.58 -10.23 -1.10
N PHE A 26 -10.35 -10.08 -1.58
CA PHE A 26 -9.14 -10.43 -0.82
C PHE A 26 -8.87 -9.50 0.37
N CYS A 27 -9.49 -8.31 0.43
CA CYS A 27 -9.46 -7.45 1.63
C CYS A 27 -10.33 -8.02 2.77
N GLY A 28 -11.20 -8.99 2.47
CA GLY A 28 -12.07 -9.62 3.46
C GLY A 28 -13.01 -8.61 4.14
N ASN A 29 -13.07 -8.67 5.47
CA ASN A 29 -13.94 -7.79 6.28
C ASN A 29 -13.26 -6.47 6.67
N SER A 30 -11.96 -6.32 6.45
CA SER A 30 -11.21 -5.11 6.75
C SER A 30 -11.29 -4.11 5.59
N GLU A 31 -11.13 -2.83 5.88
CA GLU A 31 -10.88 -1.83 4.84
C GLU A 31 -9.44 -1.93 4.33
N CYS A 32 -9.25 -1.51 3.08
CA CYS A 32 -7.97 -1.55 2.40
C CYS A 32 -7.77 -0.32 1.50
N PRO A 33 -6.51 0.07 1.21
CA PRO A 33 -6.23 1.23 0.37
C PRO A 33 -6.95 1.13 -0.99
N PRO A 34 -7.73 2.15 -1.38
CA PRO A 34 -8.38 2.14 -2.68
C PRO A 34 -7.34 2.23 -3.81
N PHE A 35 -7.65 1.56 -4.92
CA PHE A 35 -6.82 1.64 -6.13
C PHE A 35 -7.67 1.55 -7.40
N GLU A 36 -7.12 2.05 -8.51
CA GLU A 36 -7.63 1.79 -9.85
C GLU A 36 -6.72 0.78 -10.55
N VAL A 37 -7.32 -0.18 -11.27
CA VAL A 37 -6.57 -1.10 -12.14
C VAL A 37 -6.41 -0.44 -13.50
N GLU A 38 -5.18 -0.06 -13.85
CA GLU A 38 -4.85 0.55 -15.15
C GLU A 38 -4.74 -0.51 -16.24
N ASP A 39 -4.19 -1.67 -15.90
CA ASP A 39 -3.95 -2.79 -16.79
C ASP A 39 -4.01 -4.10 -16.00
N ASP A 40 -4.57 -5.14 -16.61
CA ASP A 40 -4.74 -6.46 -16.01
C ASP A 40 -4.16 -7.50 -16.98
N ARG A 41 -2.98 -8.02 -16.65
CA ARG A 41 -2.25 -9.01 -17.45
C ARG A 41 -2.30 -10.36 -16.77
N ASP A 42 -2.05 -11.40 -17.57
CA ASP A 42 -2.08 -12.79 -17.09
C ASP A 42 -1.15 -13.05 -15.87
N SER A 43 -0.03 -12.32 -15.76
CA SER A 43 1.01 -12.54 -14.76
C SER A 43 1.13 -11.46 -13.68
N TYR A 44 0.55 -10.27 -13.90
CA TYR A 44 0.54 -9.14 -12.96
C TYR A 44 -0.51 -8.08 -13.35
N GLU A 45 -0.86 -7.22 -12.41
CA GLU A 45 -1.70 -6.04 -12.63
C GLU A 45 -0.88 -4.75 -12.53
N VAL A 46 -1.33 -3.68 -13.19
CA VAL A 46 -0.86 -2.31 -12.97
C VAL A 46 -1.93 -1.59 -12.18
N ARG A 47 -1.60 -1.16 -10.96
CA ARG A 47 -2.55 -0.50 -10.05
C ARG A 47 -2.06 0.89 -9.67
N THR A 48 -2.95 1.87 -9.67
CA THR A 48 -2.70 3.20 -9.11
C THR A 48 -3.45 3.34 -7.81
N TYR A 49 -2.70 3.49 -6.71
CA TYR A 49 -3.23 3.72 -5.37
C TYR A 49 -3.35 5.21 -5.11
N GLU A 50 -4.46 5.61 -4.51
CA GLU A 50 -4.61 6.98 -4.02
C GLU A 50 -3.62 7.29 -2.90
N GLY A 51 -3.31 8.58 -2.71
CA GLY A 51 -2.51 9.03 -1.58
C GLY A 51 -3.23 8.79 -0.25
N GLY A 52 -2.47 8.68 0.85
CA GLY A 52 -3.06 8.43 2.14
C GLY A 52 -2.06 8.31 3.29
N HIS A 53 -2.61 8.14 4.48
CA HIS A 53 -1.85 8.04 5.72
C HIS A 53 -1.55 6.58 6.08
N TRP A 54 -0.35 6.35 6.58
CA TRP A 54 0.14 5.05 7.00
C TRP A 54 0.86 5.20 8.34
N VAL A 55 0.60 4.29 9.27
CA VAL A 55 1.43 4.14 10.46
C VAL A 55 2.53 3.13 10.16
N GLN A 56 3.79 3.50 10.42
CA GLN A 56 4.96 2.70 10.09
C GLN A 56 5.73 2.28 11.32
N TYR A 57 6.24 1.06 11.32
CA TYR A 57 7.15 0.52 12.33
C TYR A 57 8.48 0.15 11.68
N ASN A 58 9.56 0.76 12.17
CA ASN A 58 10.91 0.52 11.70
C ASN A 58 11.60 -0.53 12.57
N VAL A 59 12.18 -1.57 11.97
CA VAL A 59 12.84 -2.64 12.74
C VAL A 59 14.01 -3.28 12.01
N THR A 60 15.11 -3.45 12.74
CA THR A 60 16.30 -4.17 12.28
C THR A 60 16.35 -5.58 12.87
N ASP A 61 16.21 -6.62 12.06
CA ASP A 61 16.26 -8.02 12.53
C ASP A 61 16.97 -8.95 11.55
N LYS A 62 17.26 -10.18 11.98
CA LYS A 62 17.93 -11.22 11.17
C LYS A 62 17.01 -11.87 10.15
N LYS A 63 15.71 -11.91 10.44
CA LYS A 63 14.70 -12.63 9.66
C LYS A 63 13.46 -11.79 9.50
N TYR A 64 12.93 -11.78 8.28
CA TYR A 64 11.68 -11.11 7.93
C TYR A 64 10.52 -11.53 8.84
N GLU A 65 10.36 -12.83 9.11
CA GLU A 65 9.21 -13.35 9.86
C GLU A 65 9.22 -12.92 11.33
N ILE A 66 10.41 -12.75 11.91
CA ILE A 66 10.58 -12.25 13.27
C ILE A 66 10.25 -10.75 13.31
N ALA A 67 10.77 -9.99 12.34
CA ALA A 67 10.51 -8.57 12.20
C ALA A 67 9.01 -8.30 12.00
N TYR A 68 8.36 -9.06 11.11
CA TYR A 68 6.92 -9.00 10.84
C TYR A 68 6.08 -9.25 12.10
N THR A 69 6.46 -10.25 12.91
CA THR A 69 5.73 -10.56 14.16
C THR A 69 5.80 -9.41 15.16
N LYS A 70 6.98 -8.78 15.31
CA LYS A 70 7.15 -7.60 16.19
C LYS A 70 6.32 -6.42 15.69
N ALA A 71 6.42 -6.13 14.40
CA ALA A 71 5.69 -5.04 13.77
C ALA A 71 4.18 -5.22 13.90
N SER A 72 3.66 -6.43 13.65
CA SER A 72 2.23 -6.74 13.77
C SER A 72 1.68 -6.41 15.17
N VAL A 73 2.47 -6.69 16.21
CA VAL A 73 2.08 -6.37 17.61
C VAL A 73 2.15 -4.87 17.87
N ALA A 74 3.19 -4.18 17.41
CA ALA A 74 3.35 -2.73 17.60
C ALA A 74 2.23 -1.96 16.88
N LEU A 75 2.02 -2.25 15.60
CA LEU A 75 0.96 -1.65 14.78
C LEU A 75 -0.42 -1.94 15.36
N MET A 76 -0.71 -3.18 15.79
CA MET A 76 -2.00 -3.49 16.44
C MET A 76 -2.24 -2.66 17.70
N LYS A 77 -1.23 -2.41 18.53
CA LYS A 77 -1.39 -1.57 19.73
C LYS A 77 -1.81 -0.15 19.38
N TYR A 78 -1.24 0.43 18.33
CA TYR A 78 -1.61 1.76 17.84
C TYR A 78 -3.11 1.82 17.50
N PHE A 79 -3.62 0.87 16.73
CA PHE A 79 -5.05 0.75 16.40
C PHE A 79 -5.94 0.46 17.64
N LYS A 80 -5.36 -0.01 18.74
CA LYS A 80 -6.06 -0.28 20.01
C LYS A 80 -5.88 0.82 21.06
N GLY A 81 -5.66 2.06 20.61
CA GLY A 81 -5.62 3.23 21.48
C GLY A 81 -4.25 3.51 22.11
N LYS A 82 -3.15 3.01 21.54
CA LYS A 82 -1.78 3.45 21.88
C LYS A 82 -1.34 4.57 20.95
N ASN A 83 -2.07 5.66 21.03
CA ASN A 83 -1.87 6.92 20.33
C ASN A 83 -2.35 8.06 21.24
N GLU A 84 -1.94 9.28 20.95
CA GLU A 84 -2.14 10.44 21.84
C GLU A 84 -3.60 10.75 22.16
N ALA A 85 -4.53 10.35 21.29
CA ALA A 85 -5.98 10.54 21.44
C ALA A 85 -6.67 9.37 22.16
N GLU A 86 -5.93 8.30 22.51
CA GLU A 86 -6.47 7.01 22.96
C GLU A 86 -7.54 6.43 21.99
N LEU A 87 -7.47 6.83 20.72
CA LEU A 87 -8.45 6.51 19.68
C LEU A 87 -8.33 5.03 19.29
N THR A 88 -9.44 4.30 19.33
CA THR A 88 -9.51 2.94 18.80
C THR A 88 -10.03 2.99 17.37
N MET A 89 -9.27 2.39 16.45
CA MET A 89 -9.56 2.34 15.02
C MET A 89 -9.73 0.88 14.57
N ASP A 90 -10.40 0.67 13.45
CA ASP A 90 -10.58 -0.67 12.90
C ASP A 90 -9.32 -1.10 12.15
N LEU A 91 -8.90 -2.36 12.37
CA LEU A 91 -7.66 -2.84 11.76
C LEU A 91 -7.87 -3.03 10.25
N THR A 92 -7.05 -2.33 9.47
CA THR A 92 -7.04 -2.39 8.01
C THR A 92 -6.17 -3.53 7.48
N THR A 93 -6.21 -3.73 6.17
CA THR A 93 -5.39 -4.69 5.44
C THR A 93 -4.92 -4.07 4.12
N PRO A 94 -3.77 -4.46 3.54
CA PRO A 94 -2.78 -5.41 4.03
C PRO A 94 -1.81 -4.80 5.06
N THR A 95 -1.11 -5.65 5.81
CA THR A 95 0.19 -5.23 6.37
C THR A 95 1.18 -5.15 5.21
N LEU A 96 1.67 -3.95 4.94
CA LEU A 96 2.67 -3.69 3.92
C LEU A 96 4.06 -3.80 4.54
N ALA A 97 5.00 -4.42 3.84
CA ALA A 97 6.41 -4.46 4.23
C ALA A 97 7.28 -3.91 3.09
N ALA A 98 8.08 -2.88 3.33
CA ALA A 98 9.07 -2.39 2.40
C ALA A 98 10.40 -3.12 2.63
N LEU A 99 10.93 -3.74 1.58
CA LEU A 99 12.19 -4.48 1.59
C LEU A 99 13.15 -3.86 0.59
N LYS A 100 14.35 -3.53 1.07
CA LYS A 100 15.46 -3.18 0.20
C LYS A 100 16.08 -4.44 -0.39
N LEU A 101 16.10 -4.56 -1.71
CA LEU A 101 16.75 -5.63 -2.43
C LEU A 101 18.28 -5.39 -2.42
N SER A 102 18.94 -5.84 -1.35
CA SER A 102 20.41 -5.77 -1.26
C SER A 102 21.07 -6.71 -2.28
N LYS A 103 22.09 -6.21 -3.00
CA LYS A 103 23.00 -7.04 -3.80
C LYS A 103 24.11 -7.69 -2.97
N ASP A 104 24.34 -7.21 -1.74
CA ASP A 104 25.34 -7.74 -0.82
C ASP A 104 24.66 -8.46 0.36
N SER A 105 24.64 -9.79 0.28
CA SER A 105 24.01 -10.69 1.25
C SER A 105 24.85 -10.95 2.51
N GLN A 106 25.80 -10.07 2.84
CA GLN A 106 26.75 -10.30 3.94
C GLN A 106 26.28 -9.75 5.29
N GLU A 107 25.19 -8.97 5.33
CA GLU A 107 24.67 -8.42 6.56
C GLU A 107 23.87 -9.47 7.36
N SER A 108 24.22 -9.61 8.64
CA SER A 108 23.56 -10.56 9.54
C SER A 108 22.16 -10.11 10.00
N LYS A 109 21.81 -8.85 9.75
CA LYS A 109 20.52 -8.21 10.02
C LYS A 109 20.17 -7.30 8.85
N ARG A 110 18.88 -7.01 8.70
CA ARG A 110 18.34 -6.11 7.68
C ARG A 110 17.31 -5.18 8.32
N ASP A 111 17.20 -4.00 7.75
CA ASP A 111 16.16 -3.04 8.08
C ASP A 111 14.88 -3.40 7.33
N TYR A 112 13.77 -3.36 8.05
CA TYR A 112 12.43 -3.60 7.55
C TYR A 112 11.54 -2.45 7.99
N VAL A 113 10.71 -1.97 7.08
CA VAL A 113 9.63 -1.03 7.40
C VAL A 113 8.32 -1.77 7.20
N PHE A 114 7.48 -1.82 8.23
CA PHE A 114 6.15 -2.39 8.14
C PHE A 114 5.11 -1.30 8.32
N SER A 115 4.00 -1.37 7.60
CA SER A 115 2.99 -0.32 7.63
C SER A 115 1.58 -0.88 7.57
N LEU A 116 0.66 -0.15 8.18
CA LEU A 116 -0.78 -0.33 7.99
C LEU A 116 -1.37 1.00 7.53
N TRP A 117 -2.28 0.90 6.58
CA TRP A 117 -3.02 2.04 6.07
C TRP A 117 -4.02 2.53 7.11
N LEU A 118 -4.21 3.83 7.20
CA LEU A 118 -5.15 4.45 8.12
C LEU A 118 -6.36 4.92 7.30
N ASP A 119 -7.52 4.35 7.60
CA ASP A 119 -8.77 4.75 6.95
C ASP A 119 -9.13 6.17 7.38
N PRO A 120 -9.23 7.15 6.45
CA PRO A 120 -9.63 8.51 6.78
C PRO A 120 -10.93 8.59 7.58
N GLU A 121 -11.85 7.64 7.40
CA GLU A 121 -13.11 7.60 8.14
C GLU A 121 -12.91 7.36 9.65
N ASP A 122 -11.82 6.72 10.05
CA ASP A 122 -11.52 6.40 11.45
C ASP A 122 -11.03 7.61 12.25
N PHE A 123 -10.45 8.62 11.60
CA PHE A 123 -9.89 9.82 12.25
C PHE A 123 -10.44 11.15 11.70
N LYS A 124 -11.55 11.12 10.95
CA LYS A 124 -12.19 12.34 10.39
C LYS A 124 -12.68 13.35 11.43
N GLU A 125 -12.89 12.92 12.68
CA GLU A 125 -13.32 13.81 13.78
C GLU A 125 -12.12 14.35 14.60
N GLU A 126 -10.90 13.91 14.28
CA GLU A 126 -9.67 14.39 14.92
C GLU A 126 -9.26 15.77 14.37
N GLU A 127 -8.35 16.43 15.09
CA GLU A 127 -7.85 17.75 14.69
C GLU A 127 -7.19 17.70 13.30
N ASP A 128 -7.56 18.66 12.44
CA ASP A 128 -7.12 18.76 11.04
C ASP A 128 -7.41 17.52 10.17
N GLU A 129 -8.33 16.63 10.58
CA GLU A 129 -8.60 15.35 9.89
C GLU A 129 -7.31 14.52 9.73
N LYS A 130 -6.45 14.51 10.76
CA LYS A 130 -5.20 13.77 10.79
C LYS A 130 -5.23 12.63 11.80
N PRO A 131 -4.53 11.52 11.52
CA PRO A 131 -4.44 10.44 12.48
C PRO A 131 -3.62 10.86 13.71
N PRO A 132 -4.00 10.39 14.92
CA PRO A 132 -3.29 10.73 16.15
C PRO A 132 -1.87 10.17 16.14
N GLN A 133 -0.91 10.92 16.69
CA GLN A 133 0.48 10.46 16.78
C GLN A 133 0.60 9.22 17.69
N PRO A 134 1.49 8.27 17.36
CA PRO A 134 1.72 7.10 18.19
C PRO A 134 2.42 7.48 19.51
N ASP A 135 2.13 6.73 20.59
CA ASP A 135 2.87 6.84 21.85
C ASP A 135 4.24 6.15 21.80
N ASP A 136 4.40 5.23 20.85
CA ASP A 136 5.61 4.42 20.66
C ASP A 136 6.59 5.17 19.75
N GLU A 137 7.80 5.47 20.24
CA GLU A 137 8.82 6.21 19.49
C GLU A 137 9.37 5.45 18.27
N ASP A 138 9.15 4.14 18.18
CA ASP A 138 9.51 3.32 17.01
C ASP A 138 8.42 3.37 15.92
N LEU A 139 7.28 4.02 16.18
CA LEU A 139 6.21 4.25 15.22
C LEU A 139 6.22 5.68 14.70
N GLU A 140 5.87 5.85 13.43
CA GLU A 140 5.67 7.17 12.83
C GLU A 140 4.50 7.17 11.85
N ILE A 141 3.83 8.31 11.71
CA ILE A 141 2.83 8.53 10.67
C ILE A 141 3.52 9.06 9.42
N LYS A 142 3.26 8.44 8.27
CA LYS A 142 3.64 8.95 6.94
C LYS A 142 2.41 9.21 6.09
N GLU A 143 2.46 10.29 5.34
CA GLU A 143 1.56 10.55 4.23
C GLU A 143 2.29 10.25 2.93
N TYR A 144 1.71 9.40 2.10
CA TYR A 144 2.22 9.08 0.78
C TYR A 144 1.33 9.72 -0.30
N PRO A 145 1.93 10.25 -1.38
CA PRO A 145 1.15 10.67 -2.55
C PRO A 145 0.62 9.45 -3.30
N GLU A 146 -0.23 9.72 -4.29
CA GLU A 146 -0.65 8.73 -5.29
C GLU A 146 0.57 8.02 -5.91
N VAL A 147 0.45 6.71 -6.11
CA VAL A 147 1.54 5.87 -6.64
C VAL A 147 1.01 4.77 -7.55
N THR A 148 1.68 4.58 -8.69
CA THR A 148 1.43 3.45 -9.60
C THR A 148 2.44 2.33 -9.35
N VAL A 149 1.94 1.11 -9.22
CA VAL A 149 2.73 -0.09 -8.94
C VAL A 149 2.35 -1.25 -9.86
N PHE A 150 3.32 -2.11 -10.13
CA PHE A 150 3.12 -3.43 -10.70
C PHE A 150 2.86 -4.42 -9.56
N VAL A 151 1.80 -5.22 -9.66
CA VAL A 151 1.33 -6.11 -8.60
C VAL A 151 1.28 -7.54 -9.08
N ARG A 152 1.99 -8.42 -8.39
CA ARG A 152 1.89 -9.87 -8.58
C ARG A 152 1.33 -10.54 -7.33
N SER A 153 0.22 -11.24 -7.50
CA SER A 153 -0.44 -11.99 -6.44
C SER A 153 0.14 -13.40 -6.28
N PHE A 154 0.24 -13.88 -5.05
CA PHE A 154 0.72 -15.22 -4.73
C PHE A 154 0.05 -15.80 -3.48
N GLY A 155 -0.03 -17.14 -3.43
CA GLY A 155 -0.61 -17.87 -2.33
C GLY A 155 0.39 -18.32 -1.27
N GLY A 156 -0.11 -18.93 -0.19
CA GLY A 156 0.72 -19.48 0.87
C GLY A 156 1.22 -18.44 1.87
N TYR A 157 2.26 -18.80 2.62
CA TYR A 157 2.87 -17.89 3.60
C TYR A 157 3.94 -17.04 2.92
N ALA A 158 3.92 -15.73 3.18
CA ALA A 158 4.95 -14.80 2.76
C ALA A 158 6.22 -14.99 3.62
N THR A 159 6.98 -16.02 3.34
CA THR A 159 8.35 -16.17 3.85
C THR A 159 9.30 -15.40 2.96
N GLU A 160 10.48 -15.07 3.49
CA GLU A 160 11.49 -14.35 2.73
C GLU A 160 11.82 -15.03 1.38
N SER A 161 11.94 -16.37 1.39
CA SER A 161 12.20 -17.15 0.18
C SER A 161 11.05 -17.07 -0.84
N THR A 162 9.80 -17.14 -0.39
CA THR A 162 8.64 -17.05 -1.29
C THR A 162 8.52 -15.64 -1.87
N ILE A 163 8.73 -14.61 -1.06
CA ILE A 163 8.73 -13.22 -1.48
C ILE A 163 9.77 -13.02 -2.59
N LEU A 164 11.02 -13.41 -2.36
CA LEU A 164 12.08 -13.22 -3.35
C LEU A 164 11.82 -13.99 -4.65
N ASN A 165 11.21 -15.17 -4.59
CA ASN A 165 10.83 -15.91 -5.80
C ASN A 165 9.78 -15.16 -6.62
N GLU A 166 8.75 -14.61 -5.97
CA GLU A 166 7.68 -13.85 -6.66
C GLU A 166 8.17 -12.50 -7.18
N VAL A 167 9.09 -11.85 -6.46
CA VAL A 167 9.79 -10.64 -6.94
C VAL A 167 10.58 -10.93 -8.20
N ASN A 168 11.37 -12.00 -8.20
CA ASN A 168 12.15 -12.37 -9.39
C ASN A 168 11.24 -12.69 -10.58
N ALA A 169 10.15 -13.43 -10.35
CA ALA A 169 9.17 -13.71 -11.39
C ALA A 169 8.52 -12.43 -11.94
N LEU A 170 8.12 -11.49 -11.07
CA LEU A 170 7.59 -10.20 -11.51
C LEU A 170 8.64 -9.41 -12.31
N HIS A 171 9.88 -9.33 -11.83
CA HIS A 171 10.94 -8.62 -12.55
C HIS A 171 11.22 -9.21 -13.93
N GLU A 172 11.22 -10.54 -14.08
CA GLU A 172 11.40 -11.20 -15.38
C GLU A 172 10.31 -10.79 -16.38
N GLU A 173 9.05 -10.76 -15.94
CA GLU A 173 7.91 -10.33 -16.76
C GLU A 173 8.00 -8.84 -17.12
N LEU A 174 8.29 -7.97 -16.15
CA LEU A 174 8.45 -6.52 -16.40
C LEU A 174 9.61 -6.21 -17.37
N ILE A 175 10.72 -6.94 -17.27
CA ILE A 175 11.85 -6.82 -18.20
C ILE A 175 11.45 -7.28 -19.60
N SER A 176 10.73 -8.39 -19.72
CA SER A 176 10.22 -8.91 -20.99
C SER A 176 9.30 -7.90 -21.68
N ASP A 177 8.41 -7.28 -20.90
CA ASP A 177 7.45 -6.29 -21.36
C ASP A 177 8.05 -4.89 -21.56
N LYS A 178 9.31 -4.69 -21.17
CA LYS A 178 10.05 -3.42 -21.26
C LYS A 178 9.43 -2.30 -20.42
N GLU A 179 8.84 -2.66 -19.29
CA GLU A 179 8.34 -1.71 -18.30
C GLU A 179 9.52 -1.05 -17.54
N ASP A 180 9.35 0.19 -17.11
CA ASP A 180 10.33 0.91 -16.27
C ASP A 180 9.87 0.90 -14.81
N PHE A 181 10.72 0.40 -13.91
CA PHE A 181 10.35 0.12 -12.53
C PHE A 181 11.52 0.30 -11.55
N ASP A 182 11.22 0.47 -10.27
CA ASP A 182 12.20 0.49 -9.17
C ASP A 182 12.68 -0.93 -8.84
N ASP A 183 13.96 -1.22 -9.08
CA ASP A 183 14.59 -2.50 -8.80
C ASP A 183 15.36 -2.52 -7.45
N GLU A 184 15.30 -1.44 -6.67
CA GLU A 184 15.94 -1.30 -5.36
C GLU A 184 15.00 -1.69 -4.22
N TYR A 185 13.72 -1.34 -4.33
CA TYR A 185 12.71 -1.62 -3.30
C TYR A 185 11.55 -2.44 -3.83
N VAL A 186 11.13 -3.41 -3.02
CA VAL A 186 9.89 -4.15 -3.21
C VAL A 186 9.00 -3.95 -1.99
N PHE A 187 7.69 -3.87 -2.21
CA PHE A 187 6.70 -3.95 -1.15
C PHE A 187 6.03 -5.31 -1.13
N VAL A 188 5.73 -5.83 0.05
CA VAL A 188 5.00 -7.09 0.25
C VAL A 188 3.72 -6.77 0.99
N ALA A 189 2.59 -7.08 0.39
CA ALA A 189 1.27 -6.91 1.00
C ALA A 189 0.78 -8.26 1.52
N VAL A 190 0.65 -8.38 2.85
CA VAL A 190 0.13 -9.56 3.54
C VAL A 190 -1.27 -9.25 4.05
N TYR A 191 -2.29 -9.84 3.41
CA TYR A 191 -3.70 -9.52 3.70
C TYR A 191 -4.28 -10.32 4.87
N ASP A 192 -3.78 -11.53 5.04
CA ASP A 192 -4.42 -12.52 5.89
C ASP A 192 -3.72 -12.69 7.24
N PRO A 193 -4.46 -12.87 8.35
CA PRO A 193 -3.85 -13.12 9.66
C PRO A 193 -3.09 -14.44 9.66
N ALA A 194 -2.04 -14.56 10.51
CA ALA A 194 -1.17 -15.73 10.56
C ALA A 194 -1.90 -17.09 10.76
N VAL A 195 -3.07 -17.06 11.41
CA VAL A 195 -3.91 -18.24 11.69
C VAL A 195 -4.66 -18.79 10.48
N LYS A 196 -4.79 -18.03 9.38
CA LYS A 196 -5.44 -18.51 8.16
C LYS A 196 -4.47 -19.43 7.39
N LEU A 197 -4.79 -20.72 7.34
CA LEU A 197 -3.89 -21.75 6.80
C LEU A 197 -4.00 -21.96 5.28
N LEU A 198 -5.16 -21.69 4.67
CA LEU A 198 -5.47 -22.00 3.27
C LEU A 198 -6.06 -20.77 2.56
N ASN A 199 -5.98 -20.75 1.23
CA ASN A 199 -6.50 -19.68 0.37
C ASN A 199 -6.03 -18.30 0.81
N ARG A 200 -4.73 -18.21 1.12
CA ARG A 200 -4.08 -16.95 1.49
C ARG A 200 -3.87 -16.11 0.24
N HIS A 201 -4.11 -14.82 0.33
CA HIS A 201 -3.76 -13.83 -0.69
C HIS A 201 -2.64 -12.94 -0.17
N ASN A 202 -1.53 -12.91 -0.88
CA ASN A 202 -0.45 -11.95 -0.65
C ASN A 202 -0.02 -11.39 -2.00
N GLU A 203 0.67 -10.26 -1.97
CA GLU A 203 1.13 -9.61 -3.19
C GLU A 203 2.55 -9.09 -3.02
N VAL A 204 3.32 -9.07 -4.11
CA VAL A 204 4.54 -8.27 -4.23
C VAL A 204 4.26 -7.09 -5.15
N HIS A 205 4.67 -5.90 -4.73
CA HIS A 205 4.51 -4.66 -5.48
C HIS A 205 5.87 -4.06 -5.82
N VAL A 206 6.00 -3.56 -7.03
CA VAL A 206 7.19 -2.86 -7.54
C VAL A 206 6.73 -1.53 -8.11
N MET A 207 7.36 -0.42 -7.70
CA MET A 207 6.94 0.91 -8.15
C MET A 207 7.24 1.13 -9.63
N LYS A 208 6.27 1.68 -10.37
CA LYS A 208 6.45 2.14 -11.74
C LYS A 208 7.22 3.47 -11.76
N LYS A 209 8.12 3.64 -12.73
CA LYS A 209 8.88 4.89 -12.94
C LYS A 209 8.24 5.77 -14.02
N PRO A 210 8.36 7.12 -13.92
CA PRO A 210 8.99 7.86 -12.83
C PRO A 210 8.10 7.85 -11.58
N ALA A 211 8.72 7.68 -10.41
CA ALA A 211 8.03 7.80 -9.13
C ALA A 211 7.28 9.15 -9.04
N PRO A 212 6.18 9.24 -8.29
CA PRO A 212 5.43 10.49 -8.12
C PRO A 212 6.39 11.64 -7.79
N SER A 213 6.28 12.71 -8.56
CA SER A 213 7.17 13.87 -8.51
C SER A 213 6.87 14.71 -7.27
N LYS A 214 7.19 14.19 -6.07
CA LYS A 214 7.31 14.87 -4.76
C LYS A 214 7.65 13.86 -3.65
N THR A 215 8.83 13.23 -3.72
CA THR A 215 9.45 12.70 -2.50
C THR A 215 10.11 13.88 -1.80
N VAL A 216 9.48 14.35 -0.72
CA VAL A 216 10.19 15.10 0.34
C VAL A 216 11.37 14.23 0.74
N GLN A 217 12.57 14.79 0.58
CA GLN A 217 13.83 14.13 0.88
C GLN A 217 13.75 13.50 2.29
N VAL A 218 13.88 12.18 2.35
CA VAL A 218 14.16 11.49 3.61
C VAL A 218 15.59 11.88 3.98
N SER A 219 15.71 12.74 5.00
CA SER A 219 16.95 13.01 5.72
C SER A 219 17.05 12.10 6.93
#